data_AF-A0A956DNY8-F1
#
_entry.id   AF-A0A956DNY8-F1
#
_cell.length_a   1.000
_cell.length_b   1.000
_cell.length_c   1.000
_cell.angle_alpha   90.00
_cell.angle_beta   90.00
_cell.angle_gamma   90.00
#
_symmetry.space_group_name_H-M   'P 1'
#
loop_
_entity.id
_entity.type
_entity.pdbx_description
1 polymer ?
#
loop_
_entity_poly.entity_id
_entity_poly.type
_entity_poly.pdbx_seq_one_letter_code
_entity_poly.pdbx_strand_id
1 'polypeptide(L)'
;MRSPYALALTLSLLPLAFAAGACSLIDLPEATDPIEGAGGSGGDGGGEEPAACETVTDCLETGTDCILRDCVDGACVYSAAADFVPISNQAVGDCVQVVCDGEGGEKKVNVEDPFDDGKECTVDSCASGVTKNESVEGSSCATGVCNLTGNCVECVVEGDCTDTNAPLCQGGACVPPSCANSMKDNGETGVDCGGPCAPCPENEECLVGADCQSGVCDDTLHCAAPTCFDGVLNGLESDEDCGGMSCLGCEAGEICNAPADCESIVCVQGLCKAASCTDGVQNGSETDVDCGGGTCSPCSTGKSCKLTTDCASKVCETNICQAPTCSDGVKNGSEAGIDCGGSCPACSGGGKQPPVRRAP
;
A
#
# COMPACT_ATOMS: atom_id res chain seq x y z
N MET A 1 6.86 -20.48 65.99
CA MET A 1 7.64 -19.46 66.74
C MET A 1 7.15 -18.08 66.29
N ARG A 2 7.08 -17.11 67.22
CA ARG A 2 6.41 -15.80 67.08
C ARG A 2 7.22 -14.83 66.18
N SER A 3 6.54 -14.20 65.19
CA SER A 3 6.39 -12.73 64.86
C SER A 3 7.59 -11.74 65.01
N PRO A 4 7.55 -10.48 64.51
CA PRO A 4 7.22 -9.90 63.18
C PRO A 4 8.26 -8.84 62.69
N TYR A 5 8.22 -8.41 61.43
CA TYR A 5 8.52 -7.01 61.06
C TYR A 5 7.64 -6.58 59.87
N ALA A 6 6.65 -5.75 60.18
CA ALA A 6 5.87 -4.97 59.23
C ALA A 6 6.48 -3.57 59.17
N LEU A 7 6.80 -3.08 57.97
CA LEU A 7 7.03 -1.66 57.73
C LEU A 7 5.96 -1.18 56.74
N ALA A 8 4.98 -0.45 57.27
CA ALA A 8 3.97 0.26 56.49
C ALA A 8 4.55 1.62 56.07
N LEU A 9 4.68 1.86 54.76
CA LEU A 9 4.98 3.18 54.21
C LEU A 9 3.66 3.76 53.69
N THR A 10 3.10 4.72 54.42
CA THR A 10 1.90 5.46 54.06
C THR A 10 2.28 6.59 53.09
N LEU A 11 1.95 6.46 51.80
CA LEU A 11 2.02 7.55 50.83
C LEU A 11 0.64 8.22 50.73
N SER A 12 0.57 9.46 51.20
CA SER A 12 -0.63 10.29 51.24
C SER A 12 -1.07 10.72 49.84
N LEU A 13 -2.32 10.38 49.50
CA LEU A 13 -3.07 10.95 48.38
C LEU A 13 -3.37 12.44 48.64
N LEU A 14 -2.85 13.33 47.79
CA LEU A 14 -3.40 14.67 47.58
C LEU A 14 -4.24 14.69 46.29
N PRO A 15 -5.44 15.30 46.31
CA PRO A 15 -6.26 15.43 45.11
C PRO A 15 -5.78 16.60 44.24
N LEU A 16 -5.46 16.33 42.97
CA LEU A 16 -5.31 17.39 41.96
C LEU A 16 -6.71 17.93 41.62
N ALA A 17 -6.93 19.19 41.97
CA ALA A 17 -8.10 19.95 41.56
C ALA A 17 -7.99 20.32 40.07
N PHE A 18 -9.04 19.98 39.32
CA PHE A 18 -9.35 20.51 38.00
C PHE A 18 -9.45 22.05 38.07
N ALA A 19 -8.59 22.76 37.35
CA ALA A 19 -8.78 24.17 37.03
C ALA A 19 -9.12 24.27 35.54
N ALA A 20 -10.41 24.48 35.25
CA ALA A 20 -10.88 24.91 33.94
C ALA A 20 -10.37 26.34 33.70
N GLY A 21 -9.32 26.49 32.90
CA GLY A 21 -8.84 27.77 32.42
C GLY A 21 -9.63 28.19 31.19
N ALA A 22 -10.59 29.09 31.37
CA ALA A 22 -11.22 29.83 30.28
C ALA A 22 -10.16 30.69 29.58
N CYS A 23 -10.01 30.53 28.26
CA CYS A 23 -9.25 31.47 27.44
C CYS A 23 -10.14 32.69 27.19
N SER A 24 -9.99 33.70 28.04
CA SER A 24 -10.62 35.01 27.85
C SER A 24 -9.78 35.86 26.90
N LEU A 25 -10.49 36.44 25.94
CA LEU A 25 -10.15 37.54 25.04
C LEU A 25 -8.97 38.40 25.52
N ILE A 26 -7.90 38.44 24.72
CA ILE A 26 -6.87 39.47 24.83
C ILE A 26 -7.29 40.62 23.93
N ASP A 27 -7.69 41.72 24.56
CA ASP A 27 -7.76 43.07 24.00
C ASP A 27 -6.39 43.47 23.40
N LEU A 28 -6.38 43.85 22.12
CA LEU A 28 -5.30 44.62 21.51
C LEU A 28 -5.75 46.09 21.35
N PRO A 29 -4.86 47.06 21.59
CA PRO A 29 -5.23 48.44 21.92
C PRO A 29 -5.68 49.26 20.71
N GLU A 30 -6.52 50.24 21.03
CA GLU A 30 -7.10 51.27 20.17
C GLU A 30 -6.08 52.03 19.32
N ALA A 31 -6.48 52.28 18.07
CA ALA A 31 -5.82 53.13 17.10
C ALA A 31 -5.80 54.61 17.53
N THR A 32 -4.70 55.31 17.25
CA THR A 32 -4.66 56.77 17.24
C THR A 32 -4.03 57.31 15.94
N ASP A 33 -4.90 57.82 15.08
CA ASP A 33 -4.85 59.11 14.37
C ASP A 33 -3.90 59.41 13.18
N PRO A 34 -4.29 60.38 12.31
CA PRO A 34 -4.24 60.24 10.85
C PRO A 34 -3.18 61.11 10.17
N ILE A 35 -2.85 60.80 8.91
CA ILE A 35 -2.14 61.72 8.01
C ILE A 35 -2.96 61.89 6.73
N GLU A 36 -3.39 63.13 6.50
CA GLU A 36 -4.03 63.61 5.27
C GLU A 36 -3.11 63.46 4.05
N GLY A 37 -3.67 62.99 2.94
CA GLY A 37 -3.03 63.01 1.63
C GLY A 37 -4.09 62.90 0.53
N ALA A 38 -4.45 64.03 -0.06
CA ALA A 38 -5.45 64.12 -1.12
C ALA A 38 -4.87 63.80 -2.52
N GLY A 39 -5.69 63.15 -3.36
CA GLY A 39 -5.79 63.43 -4.79
C GLY A 39 -5.26 62.36 -5.76
N GLY A 40 -6.16 61.70 -6.48
CA GLY A 40 -5.86 60.94 -7.69
C GLY A 40 -7.02 60.07 -8.18
N SER A 41 -7.83 60.60 -9.10
CA SER A 41 -8.96 59.92 -9.74
C SER A 41 -8.58 59.26 -11.06
N GLY A 42 -9.06 58.03 -11.30
CA GLY A 42 -9.37 57.51 -12.64
C GLY A 42 -8.87 56.08 -12.93
N GLY A 43 -9.80 55.17 -13.26
CA GLY A 43 -9.52 53.95 -14.03
C GLY A 43 -10.42 52.75 -13.69
N ASP A 44 -11.48 52.53 -14.47
CA ASP A 44 -12.25 51.28 -14.54
C ASP A 44 -11.41 50.13 -15.14
N GLY A 45 -11.55 48.92 -14.58
CA GLY A 45 -11.20 47.69 -15.31
C GLY A 45 -10.83 46.49 -14.42
N GLY A 46 -11.80 45.59 -14.22
CA GLY A 46 -11.63 44.14 -14.06
C GLY A 46 -10.75 43.61 -12.92
N GLY A 47 -11.38 43.06 -11.90
CA GLY A 47 -10.74 42.17 -10.92
C GLY A 47 -11.83 41.44 -10.16
N GLU A 48 -11.65 40.13 -9.97
CA GLU A 48 -12.63 39.19 -9.45
C GLU A 48 -13.49 39.72 -8.29
N GLU A 49 -14.79 39.40 -8.32
CA GLU A 49 -15.61 39.43 -7.10
C GLU A 49 -14.84 38.65 -6.01
N PRO A 50 -14.63 39.21 -4.81
CA PRO A 50 -14.07 38.43 -3.72
C PRO A 50 -15.00 37.23 -3.51
N ALA A 51 -14.44 36.03 -3.48
CA ALA A 51 -15.20 34.82 -3.19
C ALA A 51 -15.97 35.05 -1.88
N ALA A 52 -17.29 35.21 -2.00
CA ALA A 52 -18.16 35.49 -0.87
C ALA A 52 -18.22 34.24 0.01
N CYS A 53 -17.96 34.39 1.30
CA CYS A 53 -18.06 33.31 2.29
C CYS A 53 -19.03 33.69 3.40
N GLU A 54 -19.80 32.73 3.91
CA GLU A 54 -20.56 32.87 5.16
C GLU A 54 -19.83 32.16 6.31
N THR A 55 -19.06 31.13 5.97
CA THR A 55 -18.30 30.28 6.87
C THR A 55 -16.93 29.95 6.26
N VAL A 56 -15.98 29.52 7.09
CA VAL A 56 -14.62 29.15 6.64
C VAL A 56 -14.61 28.02 5.60
N THR A 57 -15.67 27.21 5.54
CA THR A 57 -15.83 26.11 4.58
C THR A 57 -16.25 26.57 3.18
N ASP A 58 -16.74 27.80 3.03
CA ASP A 58 -17.10 28.37 1.72
C ASP A 58 -15.86 28.82 0.93
N CYS A 59 -14.71 28.91 1.61
CA CYS A 59 -13.42 29.22 1.00
C CYS A 59 -12.80 27.96 0.37
N LEU A 60 -12.69 27.98 -0.96
CA LEU A 60 -12.13 26.91 -1.79
C LEU A 60 -10.74 26.47 -1.28
N GLU A 61 -10.47 25.17 -1.34
CA GLU A 61 -9.16 24.61 -1.01
C GLU A 61 -8.16 24.95 -2.12
N THR A 62 -7.22 25.85 -1.82
CA THR A 62 -6.20 26.31 -2.77
C THR A 62 -4.79 25.89 -2.40
N GLY A 63 -4.57 24.99 -1.44
CA GLY A 63 -3.22 24.63 -1.02
C GLY A 63 -3.11 23.55 0.05
N THR A 64 -1.95 23.53 0.68
CA THR A 64 -1.54 22.59 1.73
C THR A 64 -2.16 22.95 3.09
N ASP A 65 -2.08 22.04 4.06
CA ASP A 65 -2.50 22.27 5.46
C ASP A 65 -1.81 23.50 6.11
N CYS A 66 -0.76 24.02 5.48
CA CYS A 66 -0.01 25.20 5.92
C CYS A 66 -0.62 26.53 5.50
N ILE A 67 -1.72 26.53 4.75
CA ILE A 67 -2.49 27.73 4.44
C ILE A 67 -3.76 27.72 5.30
N LEU A 68 -3.78 28.60 6.31
CA LEU A 68 -4.94 28.84 7.15
C LEU A 68 -5.95 29.70 6.40
N ARG A 69 -7.23 29.33 6.50
CA ARG A 69 -8.36 30.04 5.91
C ARG A 69 -9.26 30.59 7.00
N ASP A 70 -9.73 31.81 6.78
CA ASP A 70 -10.72 32.45 7.63
C ASP A 70 -11.75 33.19 6.75
N CYS A 71 -12.95 33.38 7.28
CA CYS A 71 -14.00 34.14 6.63
C CYS A 71 -14.28 35.40 7.44
N VAL A 72 -13.78 36.54 6.97
CA VAL A 72 -13.89 37.83 7.67
C VAL A 72 -14.68 38.79 6.80
N ASP A 73 -15.78 39.32 7.35
CA ASP A 73 -16.67 40.28 6.69
C ASP A 73 -17.15 39.86 5.28
N GLY A 74 -17.40 38.56 5.10
CA GLY A 74 -17.89 38.00 3.84
C GLY A 74 -16.82 37.77 2.78
N ALA A 75 -15.54 37.93 3.11
CA ALA A 75 -14.41 37.66 2.22
C ALA A 75 -13.49 36.58 2.79
N CYS A 76 -13.04 35.67 1.93
CA CYS A 76 -12.03 34.68 2.28
C CYS A 76 -10.67 35.34 2.49
N VAL A 77 -10.11 35.16 3.68
CA VAL A 77 -8.76 35.61 4.06
C VAL A 77 -7.88 34.37 4.21
N TYR A 78 -6.71 34.40 3.57
CA TYR A 78 -5.72 33.34 3.65
C TYR A 78 -4.49 33.84 4.41
N SER A 79 -3.95 33.02 5.31
CA SER A 79 -2.72 33.30 6.04
C SER A 79 -1.83 32.06 6.14
N ALA A 80 -0.54 32.26 6.32
CA ALA A 80 0.39 31.15 6.52
C ALA A 80 0.28 30.61 7.96
N ALA A 81 0.22 29.29 8.10
CA ALA A 81 0.44 28.63 9.38
C ALA A 81 1.85 28.93 9.89
N ALA A 82 2.02 28.92 11.21
CA ALA A 82 3.31 29.19 11.84
C ALA A 82 4.37 28.14 11.45
N ASP A 83 5.64 28.56 11.46
CA ASP A 83 6.77 27.67 11.22
C ASP A 83 6.78 26.50 12.22
N PHE A 84 7.10 25.29 11.75
CA PHE A 84 7.11 24.02 12.50
C PHE A 84 5.75 23.47 12.96
N VAL A 85 4.61 23.98 12.45
CA VAL A 85 3.31 23.32 12.66
C VAL A 85 3.22 22.04 11.81
N PRO A 86 2.96 20.85 12.39
CA PRO A 86 2.82 19.61 11.61
C PRO A 86 1.52 19.59 10.80
N ILE A 87 1.58 19.06 9.58
CA ILE A 87 0.38 18.82 8.76
C ILE A 87 -0.40 17.60 9.27
N SER A 88 -1.70 17.55 8.98
CA SER A 88 -2.63 16.55 9.51
C SER A 88 -2.42 15.16 8.94
N ASN A 89 -1.92 15.09 7.69
CA ASN A 89 -1.67 13.84 6.99
C ASN A 89 -0.16 13.60 6.87
N GLN A 90 0.44 13.04 7.92
CA GLN A 90 1.83 12.58 7.88
C GLN A 90 1.90 11.21 7.20
N ALA A 91 2.96 10.98 6.42
CA ALA A 91 3.31 9.62 6.05
C ALA A 91 3.86 8.91 7.29
N VAL A 92 3.36 7.71 7.58
CA VAL A 92 3.78 6.92 8.74
C VAL A 92 5.07 6.18 8.41
N GLY A 93 6.07 6.28 9.28
CA GLY A 93 7.30 5.50 9.16
C GLY A 93 8.17 5.95 7.99
N ASP A 94 8.28 7.25 7.73
CA ASP A 94 9.15 7.78 6.67
C ASP A 94 10.35 8.56 7.22
N CYS A 95 10.61 8.46 8.54
CA CYS A 95 11.71 9.12 9.25
C CYS A 95 11.72 10.64 9.12
N VAL A 96 10.62 11.24 8.67
CA VAL A 96 10.48 12.68 8.53
C VAL A 96 9.14 13.13 9.09
N GLN A 97 9.10 14.38 9.51
CA GLN A 97 7.85 15.06 9.79
C GLN A 97 7.71 16.17 8.76
N VAL A 98 6.57 16.24 8.10
CA VAL A 98 6.22 17.37 7.23
C VAL A 98 5.60 18.44 8.11
N VAL A 99 6.22 19.61 8.16
CA VAL A 99 5.77 20.76 8.94
C VAL A 99 5.68 22.00 8.05
N CYS A 100 4.96 23.02 8.48
CA CYS A 100 4.87 24.29 7.79
C CYS A 100 6.16 25.11 7.90
N ASP A 101 6.47 25.88 6.85
CA ASP A 101 7.66 26.74 6.76
C ASP A 101 7.45 28.18 7.25
N GLY A 102 6.23 28.54 7.64
CA GLY A 102 5.85 29.91 8.02
C GLY A 102 5.49 30.83 6.86
N GLU A 103 5.66 30.37 5.61
CA GLU A 103 5.35 31.11 4.37
C GLU A 103 4.15 30.51 3.62
N GLY A 104 3.51 29.49 4.20
CA GLY A 104 2.37 28.77 3.63
C GLY A 104 2.77 27.51 2.85
N GLY A 105 4.06 27.17 2.84
CA GLY A 105 4.60 25.95 2.26
C GLY A 105 4.92 24.88 3.31
N GLU A 106 5.38 23.74 2.83
CA GLU A 106 5.77 22.58 3.63
C GLU A 106 7.29 22.39 3.60
N LYS A 107 7.87 21.98 4.72
CA LYS A 107 9.27 21.56 4.86
C LYS A 107 9.36 20.23 5.60
N LYS A 108 10.34 19.42 5.24
CA LYS A 108 10.64 18.15 5.92
C LYS A 108 11.64 18.39 7.05
N VAL A 109 11.30 17.94 8.25
CA VAL A 109 12.22 17.89 9.39
C VAL A 109 12.53 16.45 9.71
N ASN A 110 13.82 16.14 9.91
CA ASN A 110 14.24 14.80 10.27
C ASN A 110 13.90 14.57 11.76
N VAL A 111 12.99 13.64 12.03
CA VAL A 111 12.56 13.23 13.39
C VAL A 111 12.67 11.71 13.52
N GLU A 112 12.53 11.19 14.75
CA GLU A 112 12.39 9.74 14.97
C GLU A 112 10.92 9.33 14.71
N ASP A 113 10.60 9.08 13.44
CA ASP A 113 9.38 8.36 13.00
C ASP A 113 9.77 7.08 12.24
N PRO A 114 10.30 6.06 12.94
CA PRO A 114 10.73 4.82 12.31
C PRO A 114 9.53 3.98 11.87
N PHE A 115 9.69 3.22 10.79
CA PHE A 115 8.69 2.25 10.34
C PHE A 115 8.76 1.00 11.22
N ASP A 116 7.75 0.82 12.06
CA ASP A 116 7.55 -0.37 12.89
C ASP A 116 7.06 -1.54 12.02
N ASP A 117 7.88 -2.59 11.88
CA ASP A 117 7.49 -3.82 11.16
C ASP A 117 6.74 -4.84 12.02
N GLY A 118 6.44 -4.50 13.27
CA GLY A 118 5.72 -5.31 14.22
C GLY A 118 6.54 -6.48 14.79
N LYS A 119 7.86 -6.53 14.55
CA LYS A 119 8.72 -7.60 15.07
C LYS A 119 9.47 -7.13 16.32
N GLU A 120 9.25 -7.83 17.44
CA GLU A 120 9.91 -7.50 18.72
C GLU A 120 11.43 -7.68 18.71
N CYS A 121 11.95 -8.40 17.72
CA CYS A 121 13.37 -8.74 17.60
C CYS A 121 14.12 -7.91 16.55
N THR A 122 13.48 -6.88 16.04
CA THR A 122 14.08 -5.81 15.25
C THR A 122 14.01 -4.50 16.04
N VAL A 123 15.00 -3.63 15.84
CA VAL A 123 14.94 -2.26 16.32
C VAL A 123 14.64 -1.37 15.14
N ASP A 124 13.46 -0.74 15.21
CA ASP A 124 13.00 0.23 14.23
C ASP A 124 13.70 1.56 14.50
N SER A 125 14.46 2.01 13.52
CA SER A 125 15.31 3.19 13.65
C SER A 125 15.37 3.99 12.37
N CYS A 126 15.71 5.26 12.51
CA CYS A 126 15.93 6.16 11.40
C CYS A 126 17.43 6.42 11.23
N ALA A 127 17.98 6.10 10.06
CA ALA A 127 19.35 6.41 9.72
C ALA A 127 19.40 7.26 8.44
N SER A 128 19.76 8.54 8.60
CA SER A 128 19.86 9.51 7.48
C SER A 128 18.56 9.69 6.68
N GLY A 129 17.40 9.74 7.36
CA GLY A 129 16.09 9.89 6.71
C GLY A 129 15.60 8.64 5.98
N VAL A 130 16.20 7.47 6.26
CA VAL A 130 15.77 6.17 5.77
C VAL A 130 15.45 5.29 6.97
N THR A 131 14.33 4.58 6.91
CA THR A 131 13.95 3.59 7.93
C THR A 131 14.86 2.37 7.87
N LYS A 132 15.12 1.81 9.04
CA LYS A 132 15.95 0.64 9.23
C LYS A 132 15.38 -0.22 10.35
N ASN A 133 15.25 -1.51 10.07
CA ASN A 133 14.81 -2.50 11.04
C ASN A 133 15.96 -3.49 11.21
N GLU A 134 16.80 -3.24 12.22
CA GLU A 134 18.02 -4.03 12.46
C GLU A 134 17.74 -5.11 13.52
N SER A 135 18.08 -6.36 13.23
CA SER A 135 17.87 -7.48 14.16
C SER A 135 18.72 -7.34 15.43
N VAL A 136 18.13 -7.60 16.60
CA VAL A 136 18.82 -7.53 17.90
C VAL A 136 18.96 -8.90 18.56
N GLU A 137 20.00 -9.64 18.17
CA GLU A 137 20.31 -10.96 18.72
C GLU A 137 20.48 -10.94 20.26
N GLY A 138 19.94 -11.95 20.93
CA GLY A 138 20.11 -12.15 22.38
C GLY A 138 19.18 -11.32 23.25
N SER A 139 18.39 -10.42 22.65
CA SER A 139 17.35 -9.68 23.36
C SER A 139 16.21 -10.61 23.76
N SER A 140 15.58 -10.34 24.90
CA SER A 140 14.37 -11.06 25.33
C SER A 140 13.16 -10.60 24.52
N CYS A 141 12.31 -11.53 24.11
CA CYS A 141 11.06 -11.28 23.42
C CYS A 141 9.93 -12.14 24.03
N ALA A 142 8.70 -12.02 23.53
CA ALA A 142 7.52 -12.63 24.17
C ALA A 142 7.63 -14.15 24.39
N THR A 143 8.24 -14.88 23.45
CA THR A 143 8.36 -16.36 23.50
C THR A 143 9.76 -16.87 23.83
N GLY A 144 10.74 -15.99 24.09
CA GLY A 144 12.10 -16.40 24.41
C GLY A 144 13.15 -15.35 24.09
N VAL A 145 14.02 -15.64 23.12
CA VAL A 145 15.21 -14.87 22.78
C VAL A 145 15.25 -14.57 21.27
N CYS A 146 15.71 -13.39 20.91
CA CYS A 146 15.85 -12.98 19.53
C CYS A 146 17.06 -13.63 18.86
N ASN A 147 16.85 -14.25 17.68
CA ASN A 147 17.94 -14.78 16.87
C ASN A 147 18.54 -13.73 15.92
N LEU A 148 19.61 -14.11 15.21
CA LEU A 148 20.30 -13.27 14.21
C LEU A 148 19.43 -12.81 13.04
N THR A 149 18.30 -13.47 12.79
CA THR A 149 17.37 -13.15 11.70
C THR A 149 16.29 -12.16 12.15
N GLY A 150 16.28 -11.76 13.42
CA GLY A 150 15.25 -10.87 13.98
C GLY A 150 13.93 -11.59 14.27
N ASN A 151 13.97 -12.91 14.48
CA ASN A 151 12.81 -13.69 14.91
C ASN A 151 12.91 -13.99 16.41
N CYS A 152 11.75 -13.96 17.08
CA CYS A 152 11.62 -14.39 18.46
C CYS A 152 11.50 -15.92 18.50
N VAL A 153 12.52 -16.58 19.05
CA VAL A 153 12.60 -18.05 19.15
C VAL A 153 12.68 -18.47 20.61
N GLU A 154 12.37 -19.73 20.92
CA GLU A 154 12.43 -20.22 22.30
C GLU A 154 13.88 -20.25 22.83
N CYS A 155 14.83 -20.56 21.94
CA CYS A 155 16.25 -20.63 22.27
C CYS A 155 17.14 -20.25 21.08
N VAL A 156 18.32 -19.71 21.38
CA VAL A 156 19.43 -19.51 20.43
C VAL A 156 20.63 -20.37 20.84
N VAL A 157 20.76 -20.63 22.14
CA VAL A 157 21.77 -21.54 22.72
C VAL A 157 21.11 -22.52 23.69
N GLU A 158 21.76 -23.65 23.96
CA GLU A 158 21.24 -24.67 24.91
C GLU A 158 20.95 -24.12 26.31
N GLY A 159 21.67 -23.06 26.73
CA GLY A 159 21.46 -22.42 28.02
C GLY A 159 20.13 -21.66 28.16
N ASP A 160 19.45 -21.38 27.05
CA ASP A 160 18.14 -20.71 27.07
C ASP A 160 17.03 -21.71 27.47
N CYS A 161 17.27 -23.00 27.25
CA CYS A 161 16.34 -24.07 27.58
C CYS A 161 16.44 -24.46 29.06
N THR A 162 15.50 -23.96 29.85
CA THR A 162 15.47 -24.21 31.31
C THR A 162 14.69 -25.45 31.72
N ASP A 163 13.92 -26.07 30.81
CA ASP A 163 13.24 -27.33 31.08
C ASP A 163 14.21 -28.51 31.02
N THR A 164 14.31 -29.25 32.11
CA THR A 164 15.13 -30.47 32.20
C THR A 164 14.71 -31.58 31.23
N ASN A 165 13.47 -31.56 30.73
CA ASN A 165 12.97 -32.53 29.75
C ASN A 165 13.28 -32.12 28.30
N ALA A 166 13.57 -30.84 28.06
CA ALA A 166 13.87 -30.29 26.74
C ALA A 166 15.10 -29.35 26.81
N PRO A 167 16.30 -29.89 27.10
CA PRO A 167 17.49 -29.07 27.36
C PRO A 167 18.27 -28.69 26.10
N LEU A 168 17.91 -29.23 24.92
CA LEU A 168 18.64 -29.00 23.68
C LEU A 168 17.98 -27.89 22.88
N CYS A 169 18.78 -27.03 22.25
CA CYS A 169 18.26 -26.01 21.34
C CYS A 169 18.46 -26.46 19.88
N GLN A 170 17.36 -26.75 19.18
CA GLN A 170 17.39 -27.19 17.78
C GLN A 170 16.35 -26.43 16.96
N GLY A 171 16.81 -25.74 15.91
CA GLY A 171 15.92 -24.97 15.02
C GLY A 171 15.19 -23.80 15.72
N GLY A 172 15.70 -23.31 16.84
CA GLY A 172 15.07 -22.24 17.63
C GLY A 172 14.03 -22.73 18.66
N ALA A 173 13.86 -24.04 18.81
CA ALA A 173 12.97 -24.66 19.80
C ALA A 173 13.76 -25.48 20.82
N CYS A 174 13.25 -25.52 22.06
CA CYS A 174 13.79 -26.40 23.09
C CYS A 174 13.22 -27.80 22.90
N VAL A 175 14.10 -28.77 22.62
CA VAL A 175 13.72 -30.14 22.28
C VAL A 175 14.26 -31.17 23.27
N PRO A 176 13.58 -32.32 23.45
CA PRO A 176 14.09 -33.42 24.27
C PRO A 176 15.41 -33.99 23.76
N PRO A 177 16.21 -34.65 24.64
CA PRO A 177 17.46 -35.30 24.23
C PRO A 177 17.26 -36.50 23.29
N SER A 178 16.02 -36.95 23.06
CA SER A 178 15.71 -37.94 22.02
C SER A 178 16.00 -37.40 20.63
N CYS A 179 15.79 -36.10 20.40
CA CYS A 179 15.92 -35.43 19.10
C CYS A 179 17.35 -35.30 18.55
N ALA A 180 18.32 -35.97 19.16
CA ALA A 180 19.72 -35.93 18.75
C ALA A 180 20.48 -37.23 19.09
N ASN A 181 19.76 -38.35 19.20
CA ASN A 181 20.33 -39.63 19.62
C ASN A 181 20.51 -40.64 18.47
N SER A 182 20.21 -40.24 17.23
CA SER A 182 20.34 -41.05 16.01
C SER A 182 19.47 -42.30 16.02
N MET A 183 18.38 -42.27 16.77
CA MET A 183 17.36 -43.31 16.81
C MET A 183 15.98 -42.66 16.65
N LYS A 184 15.03 -43.43 16.11
CA LYS A 184 13.63 -43.02 16.11
C LYS A 184 12.99 -43.46 17.42
N ASP A 185 12.71 -42.50 18.29
CA ASP A 185 12.09 -42.72 19.58
C ASP A 185 10.56 -42.54 19.57
N ASN A 186 9.91 -42.91 20.68
CA ASN A 186 8.47 -42.77 20.82
C ASN A 186 8.08 -41.29 20.97
N GLY A 187 7.64 -40.70 19.88
CA GLY A 187 7.22 -39.30 19.79
C GLY A 187 7.68 -38.64 18.50
N GLU A 188 8.77 -39.13 17.93
CA GLU A 188 9.35 -38.67 16.67
C GLU A 188 8.69 -39.35 15.48
N THR A 189 8.58 -38.63 14.38
CA THR A 189 8.08 -39.22 13.12
C THR A 189 9.22 -39.66 12.22
N GLY A 190 10.35 -38.94 12.21
CA GLY A 190 11.61 -39.36 11.59
C GLY A 190 12.68 -39.68 12.63
N VAL A 191 13.91 -39.99 12.20
CA VAL A 191 15.05 -40.12 13.14
C VAL A 191 15.47 -38.73 13.58
N ASP A 192 15.43 -38.45 14.89
CA ASP A 192 15.81 -37.15 15.47
C ASP A 192 14.97 -35.94 14.99
N CYS A 193 13.75 -36.17 14.46
CA CYS A 193 12.91 -35.10 13.91
C CYS A 193 11.40 -35.43 13.94
N GLY A 194 10.57 -34.38 13.84
CA GLY A 194 9.12 -34.45 13.88
C GLY A 194 8.54 -34.65 15.29
N GLY A 195 7.24 -34.41 15.46
CA GLY A 195 6.58 -34.45 16.76
C GLY A 195 7.15 -33.43 17.77
N PRO A 196 7.77 -33.87 18.90
CA PRO A 196 8.37 -32.97 19.89
C PRO A 196 9.73 -32.40 19.46
N CYS A 197 10.26 -32.83 18.32
CA CYS A 197 11.51 -32.36 17.74
C CYS A 197 11.28 -31.31 16.66
N ALA A 198 12.36 -30.73 16.14
CA ALA A 198 12.28 -29.85 14.98
C ALA A 198 11.70 -30.60 13.75
N PRO A 199 11.00 -29.91 12.84
CA PRO A 199 10.45 -30.55 11.64
C PRO A 199 11.54 -31.23 10.79
N CYS A 200 11.17 -32.37 10.22
CA CYS A 200 11.99 -33.24 9.39
C CYS A 200 12.29 -32.65 8.00
N PRO A 201 13.48 -32.92 7.44
CA PRO A 201 13.80 -32.62 6.04
C PRO A 201 13.02 -33.52 5.07
N GLU A 202 13.15 -33.24 3.77
CA GLU A 202 12.51 -34.02 2.70
C GLU A 202 12.86 -35.51 2.75
N ASN A 203 11.89 -36.36 2.39
CA ASN A 203 11.93 -37.83 2.33
C ASN A 203 12.04 -38.54 3.69
N GLU A 204 11.98 -37.82 4.81
CA GLU A 204 11.84 -38.43 6.13
C GLU A 204 10.38 -38.79 6.43
N GLU A 205 10.19 -39.74 7.34
CA GLU A 205 8.86 -40.20 7.75
C GLU A 205 8.09 -39.11 8.53
N CYS A 206 6.80 -38.95 8.21
CA CYS A 206 5.91 -37.96 8.82
C CYS A 206 4.52 -38.55 9.10
N LEU A 207 3.74 -37.90 9.97
CA LEU A 207 2.34 -38.24 10.22
C LEU A 207 1.39 -37.08 9.89
N VAL A 208 1.87 -35.85 10.07
CA VAL A 208 1.16 -34.61 9.74
C VAL A 208 2.10 -33.62 9.08
N GLY A 209 1.56 -32.62 8.38
CA GLY A 209 2.37 -31.59 7.71
C GLY A 209 3.35 -30.86 8.63
N ALA A 210 2.96 -30.62 9.90
CA ALA A 210 3.81 -29.98 10.90
C ALA A 210 5.09 -30.78 11.24
N ASP A 211 5.15 -32.06 10.92
CA ASP A 211 6.35 -32.87 11.08
C ASP A 211 7.41 -32.56 10.02
N CYS A 212 7.08 -31.79 8.98
CA CYS A 212 7.95 -31.52 7.84
C CYS A 212 8.34 -30.05 7.76
N GLN A 213 9.59 -29.77 7.39
CA GLN A 213 10.06 -28.40 7.16
C GLN A 213 9.28 -27.69 6.05
N SER A 214 8.81 -28.44 5.05
CA SER A 214 7.93 -27.94 3.99
C SER A 214 6.50 -27.70 4.45
N GLY A 215 6.08 -28.26 5.59
CA GLY A 215 4.67 -28.31 5.97
C GLY A 215 3.87 -29.40 5.23
N VAL A 216 4.50 -30.20 4.37
CA VAL A 216 3.83 -31.17 3.49
C VAL A 216 4.25 -32.59 3.84
N CYS A 217 3.28 -33.36 4.33
CA CYS A 217 3.40 -34.80 4.52
C CYS A 217 2.55 -35.50 3.47
N ASP A 218 3.17 -36.24 2.55
CA ASP A 218 2.48 -36.84 1.41
C ASP A 218 1.69 -38.11 1.78
N ASP A 219 0.92 -38.63 0.82
CA ASP A 219 0.14 -39.87 0.98
C ASP A 219 1.01 -41.11 1.27
N THR A 220 2.32 -41.03 1.02
CA THR A 220 3.28 -42.09 1.34
C THR A 220 3.84 -41.98 2.75
N LEU A 221 3.40 -40.99 3.54
CA LEU A 221 3.87 -40.66 4.88
C LEU A 221 5.34 -40.20 4.90
N HIS A 222 5.75 -39.45 3.87
CA HIS A 222 7.06 -38.81 3.84
C HIS A 222 6.96 -37.31 3.58
N CYS A 223 7.94 -36.56 4.11
CA CYS A 223 8.04 -35.14 3.86
C CYS A 223 8.34 -34.87 2.40
N ALA A 224 7.43 -34.18 1.71
CA ALA A 224 7.61 -33.81 0.32
C ALA A 224 8.27 -32.44 0.19
N ALA A 225 8.94 -32.21 -0.94
CA ALA A 225 9.39 -30.88 -1.32
C ALA A 225 8.18 -29.95 -1.52
N PRO A 226 8.30 -28.65 -1.19
CA PRO A 226 7.25 -27.67 -1.42
C PRO A 226 6.93 -27.54 -2.92
N THR A 227 5.64 -27.48 -3.27
CA THR A 227 5.16 -27.28 -4.63
C THR A 227 4.04 -26.25 -4.64
N CYS A 228 3.89 -25.53 -5.76
CA CYS A 228 2.87 -24.49 -5.92
C CYS A 228 1.40 -24.95 -5.85
N PHE A 229 1.11 -26.21 -5.48
CA PHE A 229 -0.23 -26.82 -5.51
C PHE A 229 -0.39 -27.86 -4.39
N ASP A 230 0.31 -27.68 -3.27
CA ASP A 230 0.31 -28.60 -2.13
C ASP A 230 -0.63 -28.17 -0.98
N GLY A 231 -1.30 -27.03 -1.10
CA GLY A 231 -2.26 -26.51 -0.13
C GLY A 231 -1.60 -25.87 1.09
N VAL A 232 -0.33 -25.49 1.01
CA VAL A 232 0.44 -24.92 2.13
C VAL A 232 1.27 -23.74 1.65
N LEU A 233 1.07 -22.54 2.23
CA LEU A 233 1.91 -21.37 1.97
C LEU A 233 3.38 -21.63 2.34
N ASN A 234 4.20 -22.01 1.36
CA ASN A 234 5.59 -22.41 1.55
C ASN A 234 6.46 -22.09 0.31
N GLY A 235 7.75 -22.41 0.39
CA GLY A 235 8.65 -22.30 -0.76
C GLY A 235 8.79 -20.86 -1.30
N LEU A 236 8.33 -20.64 -2.53
CA LEU A 236 8.41 -19.35 -3.24
C LEU A 236 7.06 -18.64 -3.37
N GLU A 237 6.01 -19.18 -2.76
CA GLU A 237 4.65 -18.66 -2.83
C GLU A 237 4.52 -17.32 -2.08
N SER A 238 3.67 -16.44 -2.60
CA SER A 238 3.27 -15.22 -1.89
C SER A 238 1.93 -15.37 -1.18
N ASP A 239 1.06 -16.25 -1.67
CA ASP A 239 -0.15 -16.74 -1.02
C ASP A 239 -0.29 -18.24 -1.27
N GLU A 240 -1.16 -18.92 -0.52
CA GLU A 240 -1.29 -20.40 -0.57
C GLU A 240 -1.46 -20.89 -2.03
N ASP A 241 -0.53 -21.73 -2.50
CA ASP A 241 -0.50 -22.29 -3.87
C ASP A 241 -0.34 -21.27 -5.02
N CYS A 242 0.12 -20.04 -4.76
CA CYS A 242 0.32 -19.06 -5.83
C CYS A 242 1.42 -18.02 -5.54
N GLY A 243 1.82 -17.34 -6.62
CA GLY A 243 2.77 -16.23 -6.54
C GLY A 243 4.24 -16.66 -6.47
N GLY A 244 5.13 -15.70 -6.70
CA GLY A 244 6.54 -15.98 -6.94
C GLY A 244 6.86 -16.42 -8.37
N MET A 245 8.16 -16.46 -8.68
CA MET A 245 8.66 -16.63 -10.06
C MET A 245 8.36 -18.02 -10.66
N SER A 246 8.16 -19.05 -9.83
CA SER A 246 7.98 -20.44 -10.26
C SER A 246 6.53 -20.91 -10.26
N CYS A 247 5.63 -20.16 -9.63
CA CYS A 247 4.23 -20.54 -9.50
C CYS A 247 3.34 -19.74 -10.46
N LEU A 248 2.07 -20.14 -10.55
CA LEU A 248 1.07 -19.36 -11.27
C LEU A 248 0.79 -18.06 -10.48
N GLY A 249 0.41 -17.01 -11.20
CA GLY A 249 0.02 -15.76 -10.56
C GLY A 249 -1.27 -15.93 -9.76
N CYS A 250 -1.31 -15.29 -8.59
CA CYS A 250 -2.44 -15.25 -7.68
C CYS A 250 -3.63 -14.47 -8.25
N GLU A 251 -4.83 -14.88 -7.84
CA GLU A 251 -6.09 -14.24 -8.19
C GLU A 251 -6.27 -12.90 -7.45
N ALA A 252 -7.29 -12.14 -7.84
CA ALA A 252 -7.58 -10.87 -7.20
C ALA A 252 -8.04 -11.05 -5.75
N GLY A 253 -7.37 -10.37 -4.82
CA GLY A 253 -7.64 -10.43 -3.38
C GLY A 253 -6.64 -11.25 -2.58
N GLU A 254 -5.79 -12.04 -3.25
CA GLU A 254 -4.71 -12.83 -2.64
C GLU A 254 -3.46 -11.97 -2.37
N ILE A 255 -2.59 -12.46 -1.50
CA ILE A 255 -1.38 -11.78 -1.02
C ILE A 255 -0.29 -11.80 -2.11
N CYS A 256 0.36 -10.66 -2.29
CA CYS A 256 1.48 -10.50 -3.21
C CYS A 256 2.60 -9.65 -2.61
N ASN A 257 3.84 -9.96 -3.00
CA ASN A 257 5.01 -9.17 -2.66
C ASN A 257 5.47 -8.32 -3.86
N ALA A 258 5.17 -8.76 -5.07
CA ALA A 258 5.51 -8.10 -6.31
C ALA A 258 4.37 -8.20 -7.34
N PRO A 259 4.34 -7.29 -8.34
CA PRO A 259 3.38 -7.38 -9.45
C PRO A 259 3.38 -8.75 -10.13
N ALA A 260 4.55 -9.37 -10.34
CA ALA A 260 4.67 -10.67 -11.00
C ALA A 260 4.01 -11.83 -10.24
N ASP A 261 3.69 -11.64 -8.96
CA ASP A 261 2.99 -12.65 -8.15
C ASP A 261 1.51 -12.72 -8.51
N CYS A 262 0.95 -11.72 -9.17
CA CYS A 262 -0.47 -11.66 -9.53
C CYS A 262 -0.70 -12.06 -10.98
N GLU A 263 -1.81 -12.75 -11.26
CA GLU A 263 -2.25 -13.01 -12.65
C GLU A 263 -2.46 -11.69 -13.42
N SER A 264 -2.97 -10.66 -12.75
CA SER A 264 -3.19 -9.32 -13.33
C SER A 264 -1.91 -8.50 -13.49
N ILE A 265 -0.80 -8.92 -12.89
CA ILE A 265 0.43 -8.12 -12.80
C ILE A 265 0.20 -6.81 -11.99
N VAL A 266 -0.82 -6.76 -11.12
CA VAL A 266 -1.14 -5.59 -10.29
C VAL A 266 -1.16 -5.97 -8.81
N CYS A 267 -0.07 -5.65 -8.12
CA CYS A 267 0.06 -5.79 -6.68
C CYS A 267 -0.04 -4.42 -6.01
N VAL A 268 -1.12 -4.18 -5.25
CA VAL A 268 -1.38 -2.89 -4.59
C VAL A 268 -1.65 -3.13 -3.12
N GLN A 269 -0.81 -2.52 -2.27
CA GLN A 269 -0.88 -2.66 -0.81
C GLN A 269 -0.80 -4.13 -0.35
N GLY A 270 0.09 -4.90 -0.99
CA GLY A 270 0.31 -6.32 -0.67
C GLY A 270 -0.80 -7.27 -1.13
N LEU A 271 -1.75 -6.79 -1.94
CA LEU A 271 -2.85 -7.61 -2.47
C LEU A 271 -2.96 -7.50 -3.99
N CYS A 272 -3.22 -8.62 -4.64
CA CYS A 272 -3.51 -8.68 -6.06
C CYS A 272 -4.82 -7.97 -6.37
N LYS A 273 -4.82 -7.09 -7.38
CA LYS A 273 -6.04 -6.45 -7.89
C LYS A 273 -6.50 -7.11 -9.17
N ALA A 274 -7.80 -7.11 -9.41
CA ALA A 274 -8.33 -7.56 -10.68
C ALA A 274 -7.82 -6.68 -11.82
N ALA A 275 -7.53 -7.30 -12.96
CA ALA A 275 -7.20 -6.61 -14.20
C ALA A 275 -8.29 -5.59 -14.57
N SER A 276 -7.89 -4.40 -15.00
CA SER A 276 -8.79 -3.31 -15.36
C SER A 276 -8.33 -2.62 -16.62
N CYS A 277 -9.26 -2.20 -17.49
CA CYS A 277 -8.94 -1.53 -18.75
C CYS A 277 -8.36 -0.10 -18.61
N THR A 278 -7.92 0.29 -17.41
CA THR A 278 -7.53 1.65 -17.02
C THR A 278 -6.50 1.66 -15.90
N ASP A 279 -5.86 0.52 -15.61
CA ASP A 279 -4.88 0.37 -14.52
C ASP A 279 -3.44 0.66 -14.94
N GLY A 280 -3.20 1.02 -16.22
CA GLY A 280 -1.89 1.41 -16.72
C GLY A 280 -0.96 0.25 -17.05
N VAL A 281 -1.43 -1.00 -16.95
CA VAL A 281 -0.68 -2.19 -17.33
C VAL A 281 -1.40 -2.91 -18.46
N GLN A 282 -0.68 -3.68 -19.27
CA GLN A 282 -1.31 -4.53 -20.28
C GLN A 282 -1.63 -5.90 -19.68
N ASN A 283 -2.88 -6.14 -19.29
CA ASN A 283 -3.28 -7.38 -18.61
C ASN A 283 -4.68 -7.89 -19.04
N GLY A 284 -5.09 -9.02 -18.48
CA GLY A 284 -6.43 -9.58 -18.72
C GLY A 284 -6.75 -9.80 -20.21
N SER A 285 -7.81 -9.13 -20.70
CA SER A 285 -8.27 -9.26 -22.09
C SER A 285 -7.63 -8.27 -23.07
N GLU A 286 -6.75 -7.41 -22.59
CA GLU A 286 -6.23 -6.29 -23.37
C GLU A 286 -5.32 -6.73 -24.51
N THR A 287 -5.31 -5.93 -25.58
CA THR A 287 -4.36 -6.12 -26.69
C THR A 287 -3.24 -5.11 -26.73
N ASP A 288 -3.39 -3.97 -26.04
CA ASP A 288 -2.35 -3.00 -25.68
C ASP A 288 -2.72 -2.42 -24.31
N VAL A 289 -1.81 -1.66 -23.68
CA VAL A 289 -2.05 -1.06 -22.35
C VAL A 289 -3.36 -0.26 -22.34
N ASP A 290 -4.28 -0.61 -21.44
CA ASP A 290 -5.58 0.03 -21.21
C ASP A 290 -6.56 -0.01 -22.41
N CYS A 291 -6.36 -0.90 -23.39
CA CYS A 291 -7.26 -0.98 -24.54
C CYS A 291 -7.29 -2.31 -25.30
N GLY A 292 -8.37 -2.46 -26.08
CA GLY A 292 -8.60 -3.57 -26.99
C GLY A 292 -9.02 -4.87 -26.28
N GLY A 293 -9.61 -5.79 -27.02
CA GLY A 293 -10.06 -7.08 -26.51
C GLY A 293 -11.16 -7.06 -25.43
N GLY A 294 -11.85 -8.20 -25.26
CA GLY A 294 -12.87 -8.40 -24.22
C GLY A 294 -13.94 -7.30 -24.17
N THR A 295 -14.05 -6.64 -23.01
CA THR A 295 -14.98 -5.52 -22.76
C THR A 295 -14.30 -4.15 -22.75
N CYS A 296 -13.00 -4.10 -23.02
CA CYS A 296 -12.23 -2.86 -23.00
C CYS A 296 -12.54 -1.99 -24.21
N SER A 297 -12.28 -0.68 -24.06
CA SER A 297 -12.46 0.27 -25.17
C SER A 297 -11.49 -0.06 -26.31
N PRO A 298 -11.90 0.08 -27.59
CA PRO A 298 -11.00 -0.16 -28.71
C PRO A 298 -9.79 0.77 -28.69
N CYS A 299 -8.64 0.22 -29.02
CA CYS A 299 -7.37 0.91 -29.13
C CYS A 299 -7.34 1.95 -30.26
N SER A 300 -6.57 3.02 -30.00
CA SER A 300 -6.25 4.03 -31.01
C SER A 300 -5.28 3.53 -32.06
N THR A 301 -5.12 4.26 -33.16
CA THR A 301 -4.14 3.93 -34.21
C THR A 301 -2.71 3.80 -33.65
N GLY A 302 -1.95 2.83 -34.15
CA GLY A 302 -0.56 2.55 -33.75
C GLY A 302 -0.42 1.61 -32.55
N LYS A 303 -1.52 1.27 -31.89
CA LYS A 303 -1.56 0.33 -30.76
C LYS A 303 -1.68 -1.11 -31.23
N SER A 304 -1.25 -2.04 -30.37
CA SER A 304 -1.28 -3.47 -30.59
C SER A 304 -2.73 -4.01 -30.62
N CYS A 305 -3.00 -4.94 -31.53
CA CYS A 305 -4.31 -5.55 -31.70
C CYS A 305 -4.21 -7.01 -32.14
N LYS A 306 -5.26 -7.80 -31.89
CA LYS A 306 -5.39 -9.19 -32.37
C LYS A 306 -6.57 -9.35 -33.33
N LEU A 307 -7.64 -8.62 -33.07
CA LEU A 307 -8.89 -8.62 -33.81
C LEU A 307 -9.18 -7.22 -34.33
N THR A 308 -9.98 -7.14 -35.39
CA THR A 308 -10.44 -5.85 -35.92
C THR A 308 -11.23 -5.06 -34.88
N THR A 309 -12.02 -5.72 -34.03
CA THR A 309 -12.78 -5.08 -32.95
C THR A 309 -11.91 -4.41 -31.89
N ASP A 310 -10.64 -4.80 -31.78
CA ASP A 310 -9.71 -4.21 -30.82
C ASP A 310 -9.31 -2.80 -31.24
N CYS A 311 -9.55 -2.40 -32.49
CA CYS A 311 -9.18 -1.09 -33.02
C CYS A 311 -10.40 -0.20 -33.17
N ALA A 312 -10.29 1.06 -32.76
CA ALA A 312 -11.33 2.07 -33.02
C ALA A 312 -11.59 2.24 -34.53
N SER A 313 -10.56 2.05 -35.37
CA SER A 313 -10.66 2.05 -36.84
C SER A 313 -11.32 0.79 -37.41
N LYS A 314 -11.45 -0.29 -36.62
CA LYS A 314 -11.83 -1.63 -37.07
C LYS A 314 -10.85 -2.26 -38.07
N VAL A 315 -9.64 -1.73 -38.17
CA VAL A 315 -8.58 -2.22 -39.06
C VAL A 315 -7.38 -2.62 -38.22
N CYS A 316 -7.17 -3.93 -38.08
CA CYS A 316 -5.99 -4.50 -37.44
C CYS A 316 -5.14 -5.19 -38.52
N GLU A 317 -4.01 -4.60 -38.87
CA GLU A 317 -3.06 -5.18 -39.83
C GLU A 317 -1.70 -5.32 -39.19
N THR A 318 -1.05 -6.46 -39.39
CA THR A 318 0.26 -6.77 -38.79
C THR A 318 0.30 -6.59 -37.26
N ASN A 319 -0.79 -6.95 -36.57
CA ASN A 319 -1.00 -6.78 -35.13
C ASN A 319 -0.98 -5.33 -34.64
N ILE A 320 -1.21 -4.35 -35.53
CA ILE A 320 -1.25 -2.93 -35.19
C ILE A 320 -2.52 -2.30 -35.76
N CYS A 321 -3.18 -1.48 -34.95
CA CYS A 321 -4.34 -0.71 -35.36
C CYS A 321 -3.95 0.32 -36.40
N GLN A 322 -4.49 0.20 -37.60
CA GLN A 322 -4.19 1.13 -38.69
C GLN A 322 -5.05 2.39 -38.60
N ALA A 323 -4.56 3.47 -39.22
CA ALA A 323 -5.36 4.67 -39.40
C ALA A 323 -6.54 4.37 -40.35
N PRO A 324 -7.74 4.91 -40.10
CA PRO A 324 -8.84 4.81 -41.04
C PRO A 324 -8.47 5.46 -42.38
N THR A 325 -8.74 4.80 -43.51
CA THR A 325 -8.48 5.34 -44.85
C THR A 325 -9.70 5.22 -45.75
N CYS A 326 -9.83 6.11 -46.75
CA CYS A 326 -10.94 6.10 -47.71
C CYS A 326 -10.89 4.94 -48.74
N SER A 327 -10.21 3.85 -48.41
CA SER A 327 -9.99 2.70 -49.28
C SER A 327 -9.62 1.44 -48.49
N ASP A 328 -9.91 1.40 -47.19
CA ASP A 328 -9.60 0.25 -46.32
C ASP A 328 -10.73 -0.79 -46.28
N GLY A 329 -11.85 -0.53 -46.97
CA GLY A 329 -12.95 -1.49 -47.11
C GLY A 329 -13.86 -1.56 -45.89
N VAL A 330 -13.70 -0.67 -44.89
CA VAL A 330 -14.53 -0.65 -43.69
C VAL A 330 -15.09 0.75 -43.44
N LYS A 331 -16.37 0.84 -43.04
CA LYS A 331 -16.94 2.15 -42.65
C LYS A 331 -16.41 2.56 -41.28
N ASN A 332 -15.46 3.49 -41.25
CA ASN A 332 -14.82 4.00 -40.03
C ASN A 332 -14.56 5.52 -40.11
N GLY A 333 -13.84 6.08 -39.14
CA GLY A 333 -13.44 7.50 -39.16
C GLY A 333 -14.63 8.46 -39.32
N SER A 334 -14.56 9.33 -40.34
CA SER A 334 -15.63 10.31 -40.63
C SER A 334 -16.53 9.91 -41.82
N GLU A 335 -16.43 8.68 -42.28
CA GLU A 335 -17.09 8.23 -43.51
C GLU A 335 -18.63 8.15 -43.37
N ALA A 336 -19.33 8.54 -44.44
CA ALA A 336 -20.79 8.43 -44.52
C ALA A 336 -21.23 7.05 -45.03
N GLY A 337 -20.47 6.46 -45.96
CA GLY A 337 -20.59 5.08 -46.44
C GLY A 337 -19.29 4.30 -46.20
N ILE A 338 -19.18 3.07 -46.71
CA ILE A 338 -17.88 2.38 -46.74
C ILE A 338 -16.97 3.13 -47.73
N ASP A 339 -15.79 3.58 -47.30
CA ASP A 339 -14.77 4.24 -48.13
C ASP A 339 -15.22 5.58 -48.77
N CYS A 340 -16.27 6.23 -48.27
CA CYS A 340 -16.82 7.45 -48.90
C CYS A 340 -17.57 8.40 -47.95
N GLY A 341 -17.57 9.69 -48.30
CA GLY A 341 -18.24 10.77 -47.58
C GLY A 341 -17.45 11.30 -46.37
N GLY A 342 -17.92 12.41 -45.78
CA GLY A 342 -17.19 13.10 -44.70
C GLY A 342 -15.89 13.71 -45.21
N SER A 343 -14.76 13.24 -44.67
CA SER A 343 -13.41 13.58 -45.15
C SER A 343 -13.00 12.86 -46.43
N CYS A 344 -13.76 11.85 -46.86
CA CYS A 344 -13.51 11.04 -48.05
C CYS A 344 -14.29 11.55 -49.28
N PRO A 345 -13.93 11.10 -50.51
CA PRO A 345 -14.69 11.42 -51.72
C PRO A 345 -16.18 11.12 -51.55
N ALA A 346 -17.03 11.96 -52.14
CA ALA A 346 -18.48 11.81 -51.99
C ALA A 346 -18.97 10.43 -52.47
N CYS A 347 -19.91 9.84 -51.73
CA CYS A 347 -20.45 8.53 -52.07
C CYS A 347 -21.17 8.57 -53.43
N SER A 348 -20.74 7.71 -54.35
CA SER A 348 -21.27 7.60 -55.72
C SER A 348 -22.73 7.15 -55.81
N GLY A 349 -23.36 6.80 -54.68
CA GLY A 349 -24.79 6.54 -54.52
C GLY A 349 -25.41 7.53 -53.54
N GLY A 350 -25.91 8.66 -54.04
CA GLY A 350 -26.56 9.69 -53.24
C GLY A 350 -27.88 9.23 -52.60
N GLY A 351 -27.80 8.61 -51.42
CA GLY A 351 -28.91 8.59 -50.48
C GLY A 351 -29.04 9.98 -49.88
N LYS A 352 -29.91 10.82 -50.46
CA LYS A 352 -30.28 12.12 -49.89
C LYS A 352 -30.71 11.90 -48.43
N GLN A 353 -29.95 12.45 -47.49
CA GLN A 353 -30.47 12.73 -46.16
C GLN A 353 -31.72 13.61 -46.36
N PRO A 354 -32.93 13.20 -45.91
CA PRO A 354 -34.09 14.07 -46.02
C PRO A 354 -33.77 15.38 -45.28
N PRO A 355 -34.09 16.55 -45.87
CA PRO A 355 -33.78 17.82 -45.23
C PRO A 355 -34.46 17.83 -43.86
N VAL A 356 -33.66 18.14 -42.83
CA VAL A 356 -34.14 18.40 -41.48
C VAL A 356 -35.18 19.51 -41.59
N ARG A 357 -36.47 19.15 -41.56
CA ARG A 357 -37.53 20.15 -41.48
C ARG A 357 -37.36 20.83 -40.12
N ARG A 358 -36.93 22.09 -40.13
CA ARG A 358 -37.23 23.01 -39.03
C ARG A 358 -38.75 23.02 -38.90
N ALA A 359 -39.24 22.53 -37.76
CA ALA A 359 -40.64 22.66 -37.38
C ALA A 359 -40.99 24.16 -37.28
N PRO A 360 -42.20 24.57 -37.68
CA PRO A 360 -42.71 25.92 -37.47
C PRO A 360 -42.90 26.24 -35.98
#